data_AF-A0A1T4RYW9-F1
#
_entry.id   AF-A0A1T4RYW9-F1
#
_cell.length_a   1.000
_cell.length_b   1.000
_cell.length_c   1.000
_cell.angle_alpha   90.00
_cell.angle_beta   90.00
_cell.angle_gamma   90.00
#
_symmetry.space_group_name_H-M   'P 1'
#
loop_
_entity.id
_entity.type
_entity.pdbx_description
1 polymer ?
#
loop_
_entity_poly.entity_id
_entity_poly.type
_entity_poly.pdbx_seq_one_letter_code
_entity_poly.pdbx_strand_id
1 'polypeptide(L)'
;MRRGDAMVDVKKLLDSARQAAGAGQTREWTASGVQVGRVNLGSVSVNGRQDTEDFVRAIQALLEAPDNAGQPAPAVVPAAPQEASPSLSEAIADHLGDLERRRLAPDTITESKHTLRIFLATTGDIPVANIKANHARTFLDAIRWWPERATVRPKYRDLSVLEIIEAGKRDQVPIPSAHTLNKHHQRLGAFLNALVNSDLLGRNPLKGLKADLDTSTDLDTGRPFTPEELAAIFEPQRFKAWASKAPHRWWGTMLGLYTGARVNEIAQIYLDDVREVSGVWGIFLWKSGRGQKIKNKSSIRFVPLAQPLLDAGFLQFVEDMKACGHPRMFPHLPAGTRKDGTPNGKGYGRQLSRQFGAYVKGLGIEKGTGFHAFRHTLSTMLAEVGVPSADIAMITGHAVRSDAPVLEKHYIHIAKPTTLLKRVETLAKFTPPVRLERYQERQFAQALRSNKLHP
;
A
#
# COMPACT_ATOMS: atom_id res chain seq x y z
N MET A 1 20.39 -28.93 -54.88
CA MET A 1 18.94 -29.23 -54.95
C MET A 1 18.17 -28.16 -54.17
N ARG A 2 17.57 -27.18 -54.85
CA ARG A 2 16.61 -26.25 -54.24
C ARG A 2 15.23 -26.93 -54.25
N ARG A 3 14.61 -27.13 -53.09
CA ARG A 3 13.17 -27.44 -53.01
C ARG A 3 12.43 -26.12 -53.18
N GLY A 4 11.73 -25.97 -54.31
CA GLY A 4 10.93 -24.79 -54.59
C GLY A 4 9.72 -24.73 -53.68
N ASP A 5 9.45 -23.54 -53.13
CA ASP A 5 8.19 -23.20 -52.49
C ASP A 5 7.06 -23.40 -53.51
N ALA A 6 6.22 -24.40 -53.29
CA ALA A 6 5.05 -24.63 -54.10
C ALA A 6 4.05 -23.50 -53.83
N MET A 7 3.84 -22.64 -54.82
CA MET A 7 2.81 -21.61 -54.82
C MET A 7 1.45 -22.27 -54.57
N VAL A 8 0.79 -21.91 -53.47
CA VAL A 8 -0.47 -22.55 -53.07
C VAL A 8 -1.59 -22.06 -53.98
N ASP A 9 -2.22 -22.98 -54.71
CA ASP A 9 -3.36 -22.69 -55.57
C ASP A 9 -4.57 -22.25 -54.73
N VAL A 10 -4.92 -20.96 -54.85
CA VAL A 10 -6.00 -20.29 -54.09
C VAL A 10 -7.33 -21.01 -54.27
N LYS A 11 -7.58 -21.59 -55.45
CA LYS A 11 -8.82 -22.33 -55.71
C LYS A 11 -8.90 -23.60 -54.88
N LYS A 12 -7.82 -24.37 -54.82
CA LYS A 12 -7.72 -25.57 -53.96
C LYS A 12 -7.80 -25.24 -52.48
N LEU A 13 -7.23 -24.10 -52.07
CA LEU A 13 -7.27 -23.62 -50.70
C LEU A 13 -8.71 -23.25 -50.27
N LEU A 14 -9.45 -22.54 -51.15
CA LEU A 14 -10.85 -22.19 -50.92
C LEU A 14 -11.79 -23.41 -50.92
N ASP A 15 -11.59 -24.35 -51.84
CA ASP A 15 -12.40 -25.57 -51.92
C ASP A 15 -12.19 -26.46 -50.68
N SER A 16 -10.95 -26.55 -50.20
CA SER A 16 -10.61 -27.26 -48.95
C SER A 16 -11.22 -26.58 -47.72
N ALA A 17 -11.18 -25.25 -47.64
CA ALA A 17 -11.77 -24.48 -46.55
C ALA A 17 -13.30 -24.62 -46.52
N ARG A 18 -13.96 -24.62 -47.68
CA ARG A 18 -15.42 -24.82 -47.82
C ARG A 18 -15.86 -26.23 -47.43
N GLN A 19 -15.11 -27.26 -47.83
CA GLN A 19 -15.40 -28.64 -47.39
C GLN A 19 -15.24 -28.82 -45.88
N ALA A 20 -14.21 -28.22 -45.28
CA ALA A 20 -13.98 -28.28 -43.83
C ALA A 20 -15.11 -27.58 -43.03
N ALA A 21 -15.59 -26.43 -43.52
CA ALA A 21 -16.70 -25.70 -42.89
C ALA A 21 -18.04 -26.46 -42.98
N GLY A 22 -18.30 -27.18 -44.08
CA GLY A 22 -19.52 -27.98 -44.28
C GLY A 22 -19.56 -29.31 -43.51
N ALA A 23 -18.40 -29.91 -43.22
CA ALA A 23 -18.31 -31.21 -42.56
C ALA A 23 -18.17 -31.15 -41.02
N GLY A 24 -18.15 -29.96 -40.41
CA GLY A 24 -17.97 -29.79 -38.96
C GLY A 24 -16.57 -30.18 -38.44
N GLN A 25 -15.62 -30.49 -39.33
CA GLN A 25 -14.23 -30.76 -38.97
C GLN A 25 -13.39 -29.51 -39.22
N THR A 26 -13.19 -28.72 -38.17
CA THR A 26 -12.22 -27.62 -38.15
C THR A 26 -10.80 -28.19 -38.15
N ARG A 27 -10.13 -28.17 -39.30
CA ARG A 27 -8.68 -28.32 -39.37
C ARG A 27 -8.04 -26.96 -39.21
N GLU A 28 -7.24 -26.79 -38.18
CA GLU A 28 -6.29 -25.69 -38.09
C GLU A 28 -5.29 -25.83 -39.23
N TRP A 29 -5.09 -24.77 -40.00
CA TRP A 29 -4.08 -24.75 -41.05
C TRP A 29 -3.46 -23.37 -41.15
N THR A 30 -2.22 -23.35 -41.62
CA THR A 30 -1.47 -22.12 -41.92
C THR A 30 -0.91 -22.25 -43.32
N ALA A 31 -1.14 -21.23 -44.15
CA ALA A 31 -0.53 -21.11 -45.46
C ALA A 31 0.28 -19.82 -45.55
N SER A 32 1.42 -19.91 -46.23
CA SER A 32 2.35 -18.80 -46.41
C SER A 32 2.48 -18.49 -47.90
N GLY A 33 2.59 -17.22 -48.26
CA GLY A 33 2.74 -16.78 -49.65
C GLY A 33 1.48 -16.99 -50.50
N VAL A 34 0.29 -16.71 -49.95
CA VAL A 34 -0.98 -16.84 -50.69
C VAL A 34 -1.19 -15.58 -51.52
N GLN A 35 -1.18 -15.72 -52.85
CA GLN A 35 -1.39 -14.60 -53.77
C GLN A 35 -2.81 -14.61 -54.33
N VAL A 36 -3.58 -13.56 -54.07
CA VAL A 36 -4.94 -13.36 -54.59
C VAL A 36 -4.95 -12.10 -55.45
N GLY A 37 -5.02 -12.28 -56.78
CA GLY A 37 -4.84 -11.17 -57.72
C GLY A 37 -3.47 -10.49 -57.56
N ARG A 38 -3.48 -9.19 -57.23
CA ARG A 38 -2.26 -8.41 -56.93
C ARG A 38 -1.88 -8.37 -55.45
N VAL A 39 -2.68 -8.97 -54.55
CA VAL A 39 -2.45 -8.95 -53.11
C VAL A 39 -1.67 -10.21 -52.72
N ASN A 40 -0.54 -10.03 -52.04
CA ASN A 40 0.26 -11.12 -51.49
C ASN A 40 0.10 -11.17 -49.97
N LEU A 41 -0.43 -12.29 -49.46
CA LEU A 41 -0.60 -12.52 -48.03
C LEU A 41 0.59 -13.32 -47.51
N GLY A 42 1.36 -12.69 -46.62
CA GLY A 42 2.60 -13.26 -46.07
C GLY A 42 2.39 -14.59 -45.36
N SER A 43 1.58 -14.62 -44.30
CA SER A 43 1.11 -15.83 -43.64
C SER A 43 -0.33 -15.67 -43.18
N VAL A 44 -1.14 -16.70 -43.38
CA VAL A 44 -2.53 -16.76 -42.94
C VAL A 44 -2.72 -18.01 -42.11
N SER A 45 -3.22 -17.83 -40.90
CA SER A 45 -3.59 -18.91 -39.99
C SER A 45 -5.07 -18.82 -39.68
N VAL A 46 -5.78 -19.95 -39.79
CA VAL A 46 -7.22 -20.04 -39.56
C VAL A 46 -7.48 -21.01 -38.41
N ASN A 47 -8.07 -20.51 -37.32
CA ASN A 47 -8.30 -21.28 -36.10
C ASN A 47 -9.79 -21.34 -35.75
N GLY A 48 -10.45 -22.35 -36.30
CA GLY A 48 -11.85 -22.62 -36.01
C GLY A 48 -12.80 -22.11 -37.08
N ARG A 49 -14.10 -22.33 -36.84
CA ARG A 49 -15.13 -22.18 -37.88
C ARG A 49 -15.33 -20.73 -38.29
N GLN A 50 -15.39 -19.81 -37.32
CA GLN A 50 -15.61 -18.38 -37.59
C GLN A 50 -14.48 -17.80 -38.43
N ASP A 51 -13.23 -18.07 -38.05
CA ASP A 51 -12.04 -17.66 -38.80
C ASP A 51 -12.03 -18.22 -40.24
N THR A 52 -12.54 -19.45 -40.43
CA THR A 52 -12.65 -20.08 -41.76
C THR A 52 -13.67 -19.35 -42.63
N GLU A 53 -14.84 -19.03 -42.06
CA GLU A 53 -15.90 -18.29 -42.75
C GLU A 53 -15.47 -16.86 -43.10
N ASP A 54 -14.77 -16.18 -42.17
CA ASP A 54 -14.24 -14.83 -42.38
C ASP A 54 -13.12 -14.81 -43.42
N PHE A 55 -12.23 -15.80 -43.41
CA PHE A 55 -11.21 -15.97 -44.43
C PHE A 55 -11.81 -16.17 -45.82
N VAL A 56 -12.77 -17.09 -45.97
CA VAL A 56 -13.43 -17.34 -47.26
C VAL A 56 -14.13 -16.08 -47.78
N ARG A 57 -14.81 -15.33 -46.90
CA ARG A 57 -15.47 -14.06 -47.24
C ARG A 57 -14.46 -13.00 -47.71
N ALA A 58 -13.34 -12.86 -47.01
CA ALA A 58 -12.30 -11.88 -47.36
C ALA A 58 -11.64 -12.19 -48.72
N ILE A 59 -11.37 -13.46 -49.01
CA ILE A 59 -10.74 -13.87 -50.27
C ILE A 59 -11.74 -13.76 -51.43
N GLN A 60 -13.02 -14.07 -51.23
CA GLN A 60 -14.06 -13.86 -52.26
C GLN A 60 -14.22 -12.38 -52.58
N ALA A 61 -14.25 -11.50 -51.58
CA ALA A 61 -14.31 -10.06 -51.80
C ALA A 61 -13.09 -9.54 -52.60
N LEU A 62 -11.91 -10.13 -52.39
CA LEU A 62 -10.70 -9.81 -53.18
C LEU A 62 -10.76 -10.31 -54.62
N LEU A 63 -11.43 -11.44 -54.88
CA LEU A 63 -11.61 -11.99 -56.22
C LEU A 63 -12.73 -11.28 -57.01
N GLU A 64 -13.74 -10.75 -56.32
CA GLU A 64 -14.91 -10.07 -56.89
C GLU A 64 -14.72 -8.55 -57.02
N ALA A 65 -13.63 -7.99 -56.49
CA ALA A 65 -13.33 -6.58 -56.61
C ALA A 65 -13.08 -6.20 -58.09
N PRO A 66 -13.83 -5.22 -58.66
CA PRO A 66 -13.61 -4.80 -60.03
C PRO A 66 -12.21 -4.18 -60.19
N ASP A 67 -11.56 -4.48 -61.32
CA ASP A 67 -10.27 -3.91 -61.72
C ASP A 67 -10.45 -2.41 -62.02
N ASN A 68 -10.50 -1.59 -60.97
CA ASN A 68 -10.61 -0.14 -61.05
C ASN A 68 -9.25 0.47 -61.42
N ALA A 69 -8.79 0.19 -62.64
CA ALA A 69 -7.70 0.88 -63.27
C ALA A 69 -8.19 2.25 -63.76
N GLY A 70 -8.11 3.28 -62.92
CA GLY A 70 -8.29 4.66 -63.41
C GLY A 70 -8.83 5.71 -62.44
N GLN A 71 -9.19 5.37 -61.20
CA GLN A 71 -9.49 6.42 -60.21
C GLN A 71 -8.18 6.86 -59.54
N PRO A 72 -7.90 8.18 -59.44
CA PRO A 72 -6.79 8.64 -58.62
C PRO A 72 -7.02 8.10 -57.21
N ALA A 73 -5.96 7.57 -56.60
CA ALA A 73 -6.00 6.99 -55.25
C ALA A 73 -6.87 7.89 -54.36
N PRO A 74 -7.83 7.32 -53.58
CA PRO A 74 -8.60 8.14 -52.66
C PRO A 74 -7.56 8.92 -51.87
N ALA A 75 -7.69 10.25 -51.91
CA ALA A 75 -6.80 11.14 -51.19
C ALA A 75 -6.61 10.51 -49.81
N VAL A 76 -5.35 10.25 -49.44
CA VAL A 76 -5.01 9.88 -48.08
C VAL A 76 -5.61 11.00 -47.25
N VAL A 77 -6.82 10.76 -46.72
CA VAL A 77 -7.36 11.57 -45.63
C VAL A 77 -6.23 11.50 -44.63
N PRO A 78 -5.57 12.65 -44.33
CA PRO A 78 -4.58 12.63 -43.27
C PRO A 78 -5.32 12.00 -42.10
N ALA A 79 -4.76 10.92 -41.55
CA ALA A 79 -5.24 10.42 -40.27
C ALA A 79 -5.41 11.67 -39.41
N ALA A 80 -6.66 11.92 -38.95
CA ALA A 80 -6.96 13.08 -38.14
C ALA A 80 -5.83 13.23 -37.13
N PRO A 81 -5.24 14.43 -36.94
CA PRO A 81 -4.08 14.60 -36.09
C PRO A 81 -4.36 13.84 -34.80
N GLN A 82 -3.61 12.75 -34.57
CA GLN A 82 -3.73 12.03 -33.32
C GLN A 82 -3.33 13.09 -32.30
N GLU A 83 -4.30 13.59 -31.53
CA GLU A 83 -4.03 14.61 -30.51
C GLU A 83 -2.79 14.14 -29.76
N ALA A 84 -1.79 15.03 -29.70
CA ALA A 84 -0.47 14.68 -29.22
C ALA A 84 -0.57 14.26 -27.75
N SER A 85 -0.78 12.97 -27.53
CA SER A 85 -0.83 12.37 -26.21
C SER A 85 0.57 12.53 -25.60
N PRO A 86 0.67 13.02 -24.36
CA PRO A 86 1.97 13.13 -23.69
C PRO A 86 2.64 11.77 -23.60
N SER A 87 3.97 11.78 -23.49
CA SER A 87 4.74 10.57 -23.22
C SER A 87 4.40 10.02 -21.82
N LEU A 88 4.72 8.75 -21.58
CA LEU A 88 4.53 8.15 -20.27
C LEU A 88 5.37 8.87 -19.21
N SER A 89 6.59 9.28 -19.52
CA SER A 89 7.47 10.00 -18.60
C SER A 89 6.93 11.38 -18.21
N GLU A 90 6.37 12.14 -19.18
CA GLU A 90 5.69 13.42 -18.95
C GLU A 90 4.47 13.24 -18.06
N ALA A 91 3.59 12.30 -18.40
CA ALA A 91 2.39 12.04 -17.63
C ALA A 91 2.68 11.55 -16.20
N ILE A 92 3.76 10.78 -15.99
CA ILE A 92 4.23 10.40 -14.66
C ILE A 92 4.69 11.64 -13.88
N ALA A 93 5.44 12.55 -14.50
CA ALA A 93 5.90 13.77 -13.85
C ALA A 93 4.71 14.64 -13.40
N ASP A 94 3.71 14.81 -14.27
CA ASP A 94 2.49 15.56 -13.96
C ASP A 94 1.71 14.91 -12.82
N HIS A 95 1.53 13.59 -12.86
CA HIS A 95 0.85 12.85 -11.80
C HIS A 95 1.56 13.02 -10.45
N LEU A 96 2.89 12.90 -10.41
CA LEU A 96 3.66 13.10 -9.18
C LEU A 96 3.55 14.54 -8.68
N GLY A 97 3.57 15.53 -9.59
CA GLY A 97 3.33 16.93 -9.29
C GLY A 97 1.93 17.16 -8.70
N ASP A 98 0.90 16.49 -9.19
CA ASP A 98 -0.44 16.52 -8.62
C ASP A 98 -0.52 15.93 -7.21
N LEU A 99 0.16 14.81 -6.97
CA LEU A 99 0.24 14.24 -5.62
C LEU A 99 0.91 15.20 -4.64
N GLU A 100 1.94 15.93 -5.08
CA GLU A 100 2.61 16.97 -4.30
C GLU A 100 1.72 18.20 -4.07
N ARG A 101 1.06 18.72 -5.11
CA ARG A 101 0.11 19.85 -5.03
C ARG A 101 -1.05 19.56 -4.08
N ARG A 102 -1.57 18.33 -4.13
CA ARG A 102 -2.61 17.83 -3.21
C ARG A 102 -2.10 17.50 -1.81
N ARG A 103 -0.79 17.66 -1.57
CA ARG A 103 -0.11 17.46 -0.28
C ARG A 103 -0.33 16.06 0.30
N LEU A 104 -0.28 15.04 -0.56
CA LEU A 104 -0.32 13.64 -0.11
C LEU A 104 0.89 13.34 0.78
N ALA A 105 0.78 12.27 1.58
CA ALA A 105 1.87 11.87 2.47
C ALA A 105 3.17 11.60 1.67
N PRO A 106 4.35 12.05 2.16
CA PRO A 106 5.62 11.87 1.45
C PRO A 106 5.94 10.41 1.08
N ASP A 107 5.58 9.47 1.96
CA ASP A 107 5.77 8.04 1.70
C ASP A 107 4.89 7.58 0.52
N THR A 108 3.66 8.07 0.40
CA THR A 108 2.77 7.76 -0.73
C THR A 108 3.34 8.27 -2.05
N ILE A 109 3.90 9.48 -2.07
CA ILE A 109 4.56 10.05 -3.26
C ILE A 109 5.79 9.21 -3.63
N THR A 110 6.60 8.85 -2.64
CA THR A 110 7.81 8.02 -2.83
C THR A 110 7.46 6.63 -3.37
N GLU A 111 6.44 5.97 -2.82
CA GLU A 111 5.93 4.68 -3.30
C GLU A 111 5.36 4.76 -4.71
N SER A 112 4.64 5.85 -5.03
CA SER A 112 4.10 6.10 -6.38
C SER A 112 5.22 6.30 -7.38
N LYS A 113 6.20 7.17 -7.08
CA LYS A 113 7.39 7.39 -7.90
C LYS A 113 8.15 6.10 -8.16
N HIS A 114 8.32 5.27 -7.13
CA HIS A 114 9.01 3.99 -7.28
C HIS A 114 8.26 3.03 -8.22
N THR A 115 6.95 2.87 -8.01
CA THR A 115 6.09 2.02 -8.86
C THR A 115 6.11 2.48 -10.31
N LEU A 116 5.93 3.78 -10.54
CA LEU A 116 5.86 4.37 -11.87
C LEU A 116 7.21 4.34 -12.59
N ARG A 117 8.33 4.43 -11.85
CA ARG A 117 9.67 4.19 -12.41
C ARG A 117 9.79 2.75 -12.96
N ILE A 118 9.26 1.77 -12.25
CA ILE A 118 9.29 0.38 -12.73
C ILE A 118 8.39 0.23 -13.97
N PHE A 119 7.17 0.78 -13.91
CA PHE A 119 6.23 0.76 -15.03
C PHE A 119 6.79 1.42 -16.30
N LEU A 120 7.43 2.58 -16.17
CA LEU A 120 8.10 3.26 -17.29
C LEU A 120 9.19 2.38 -17.91
N ALA A 121 10.04 1.77 -17.08
CA ALA A 121 11.13 0.93 -17.59
C ALA A 121 10.62 -0.34 -18.29
N THR A 122 9.55 -0.96 -17.80
CA THR A 122 8.97 -2.18 -18.40
C THR A 122 8.12 -1.91 -19.63
N THR A 123 7.58 -0.69 -19.77
CA THR A 123 6.69 -0.31 -20.87
C THR A 123 7.42 0.44 -21.98
N GLY A 124 8.50 1.16 -21.64
CA GLY A 124 9.09 2.17 -22.50
C GLY A 124 8.34 3.50 -22.45
N ASP A 125 8.95 4.55 -22.97
CA ASP A 125 8.38 5.91 -22.96
C ASP A 125 7.45 6.15 -24.15
N ILE A 126 6.37 5.38 -24.20
CA ILE A 126 5.35 5.47 -25.25
C ILE A 126 4.32 6.57 -24.95
N PRO A 127 3.60 7.10 -25.97
CA PRO A 127 2.44 7.96 -25.72
C PRO A 127 1.41 7.27 -24.83
N VAL A 128 0.88 7.96 -23.82
CA VAL A 128 -0.04 7.33 -22.85
C VAL A 128 -1.31 6.74 -23.47
N ALA A 129 -1.81 7.33 -24.57
CA ALA A 129 -2.94 6.79 -25.32
C ALA A 129 -2.71 5.36 -25.87
N ASN A 130 -1.44 4.95 -26.01
CA ASN A 130 -1.04 3.63 -26.48
C ASN A 130 -0.86 2.60 -25.35
N ILE A 131 -1.11 2.97 -24.09
CA ILE A 131 -1.06 2.02 -22.98
C ILE A 131 -2.25 1.05 -23.09
N LYS A 132 -1.96 -0.25 -22.92
CA LYS A 132 -2.88 -1.37 -23.15
C LYS A 132 -2.67 -2.40 -22.04
N ALA A 133 -3.55 -3.40 -21.98
CA ALA A 133 -3.51 -4.43 -20.96
C ALA A 133 -2.21 -5.27 -20.95
N ASN A 134 -1.57 -5.47 -22.11
CA ASN A 134 -0.28 -6.16 -22.21
C ASN A 134 0.82 -5.43 -21.41
N HIS A 135 0.92 -4.10 -21.49
CA HIS A 135 1.90 -3.31 -20.73
C HIS A 135 1.70 -3.47 -19.21
N ALA A 136 0.43 -3.48 -18.77
CA ALA A 136 0.11 -3.74 -17.37
C ALA A 136 0.48 -5.17 -16.94
N ARG A 137 0.29 -6.19 -17.80
CA ARG A 137 0.75 -7.57 -17.52
C ARG A 137 2.27 -7.65 -17.43
N THR A 138 3.00 -7.08 -18.39
CA THR A 138 4.47 -7.04 -18.38
C THR A 138 5.01 -6.42 -17.09
N PHE A 139 4.39 -5.35 -16.61
CA PHE A 139 4.73 -4.76 -15.32
C PHE A 139 4.47 -5.72 -14.14
N LEU A 140 3.29 -6.34 -14.08
CA LEU A 140 2.94 -7.27 -13.00
C LEU A 140 3.87 -8.49 -12.97
N ASP A 141 4.29 -8.99 -14.13
CA ASP A 141 5.24 -10.10 -14.25
C ASP A 141 6.65 -9.69 -13.83
N ALA A 142 7.06 -8.46 -14.17
CA ALA A 142 8.35 -7.92 -13.81
C ALA A 142 8.52 -7.71 -12.30
N ILE A 143 7.51 -7.16 -11.61
CA ILE A 143 7.62 -6.85 -10.17
C ILE A 143 7.78 -8.11 -9.30
N ARG A 144 7.41 -9.29 -9.78
CA ARG A 144 7.64 -10.57 -9.08
C ARG A 144 9.13 -10.83 -8.82
N TRP A 145 9.98 -10.32 -9.70
CA TRP A 145 11.42 -10.50 -9.67
C TRP A 145 12.14 -9.32 -9.02
N TRP A 146 11.42 -8.36 -8.44
CA TRP A 146 12.04 -7.20 -7.81
C TRP A 146 12.65 -7.57 -6.44
N PRO A 147 13.98 -7.51 -6.25
CA PRO A 147 14.60 -7.94 -5.00
C PRO A 147 14.26 -7.03 -3.80
N GLU A 148 14.17 -7.62 -2.61
CA GLU A 148 13.96 -6.87 -1.37
C GLU A 148 15.05 -5.80 -1.18
N ARG A 149 14.64 -4.54 -1.02
CA ARG A 149 15.55 -3.39 -0.82
C ARG A 149 16.54 -3.18 -1.97
N ALA A 150 16.17 -3.54 -3.20
CA ALA A 150 17.03 -3.38 -4.39
C ALA A 150 17.63 -1.97 -4.52
N THR A 151 16.88 -0.92 -4.22
CA THR A 151 17.34 0.48 -4.36
C THR A 151 18.46 0.89 -3.40
N VAL A 152 18.79 0.08 -2.39
CA VAL A 152 19.82 0.42 -1.39
C VAL A 152 20.88 -0.67 -1.22
N ARG A 153 20.65 -1.89 -1.70
CA ARG A 153 21.63 -2.97 -1.62
C ARG A 153 22.76 -2.71 -2.63
N PRO A 154 24.04 -2.75 -2.24
CA PRO A 154 25.17 -2.50 -3.16
C PRO A 154 25.11 -3.33 -4.45
N LYS A 155 24.64 -4.58 -4.37
CA LYS A 155 24.46 -5.48 -5.54
C LYS A 155 23.56 -4.91 -6.64
N TYR A 156 22.57 -4.07 -6.28
CA TYR A 156 21.50 -3.65 -7.19
C TYR A 156 21.39 -2.14 -7.35
N ARG A 157 21.89 -1.35 -6.39
CA ARG A 157 21.62 0.10 -6.29
C ARG A 157 22.08 0.91 -7.51
N ASP A 158 23.11 0.42 -8.20
CA ASP A 158 23.75 1.08 -9.34
C ASP A 158 23.25 0.52 -10.70
N LEU A 159 22.32 -0.45 -10.67
CA LEU A 159 21.72 -1.06 -11.85
C LEU A 159 20.45 -0.32 -12.30
N SER A 160 20.15 -0.37 -13.60
CA SER A 160 18.86 0.04 -14.15
C SER A 160 17.73 -0.88 -13.68
N VAL A 161 16.47 -0.46 -13.84
CA VAL A 161 15.31 -1.28 -13.43
C VAL A 161 15.31 -2.64 -14.13
N LEU A 162 15.56 -2.66 -15.44
CA LEU A 162 15.55 -3.90 -16.21
C LEU A 162 16.69 -4.82 -15.80
N GLU A 163 17.89 -4.29 -15.55
CA GLU A 163 19.01 -5.07 -15.02
C GLU A 163 18.73 -5.64 -13.61
N ILE A 164 18.02 -4.89 -12.75
CA ILE A 164 17.58 -5.39 -11.44
C ILE A 164 16.60 -6.55 -11.60
N ILE A 165 15.63 -6.45 -12.51
CA ILE A 165 14.66 -7.51 -12.79
C ILE A 165 15.37 -8.75 -13.34
N GLU A 166 16.29 -8.60 -14.28
CA GLU A 166 17.08 -9.70 -14.83
C GLU A 166 18.01 -10.33 -13.79
N ALA A 167 18.59 -9.52 -12.90
CA ALA A 167 19.32 -10.05 -11.73
C ALA A 167 18.40 -10.84 -10.80
N GLY A 168 17.21 -10.34 -10.50
CA GLY A 168 16.23 -11.02 -9.68
C GLY A 168 15.77 -12.37 -10.27
N LYS A 169 15.57 -12.43 -11.60
CA LYS A 169 15.27 -13.68 -12.32
C LYS A 169 16.43 -14.67 -12.21
N ARG A 170 17.65 -14.23 -12.51
CA ARG A 170 18.87 -15.05 -12.46
C ARG A 170 19.11 -15.62 -11.07
N ASP A 171 18.92 -14.79 -10.04
CA ASP A 171 19.14 -15.16 -8.64
C ASP A 171 17.94 -15.87 -8.01
N GLN A 172 16.83 -16.03 -8.75
CA GLN A 172 15.56 -16.58 -8.27
C GLN A 172 15.12 -15.99 -6.92
N VAL A 173 15.07 -14.65 -6.86
CA VAL A 173 14.73 -13.96 -5.61
C VAL A 173 13.32 -14.34 -5.14
N PRO A 174 13.07 -14.37 -3.82
CA PRO A 174 11.73 -14.58 -3.29
C PRO A 174 10.74 -13.54 -3.84
N ILE A 175 9.54 -13.99 -4.18
CA ILE A 175 8.45 -13.11 -4.64
C ILE A 175 8.16 -12.09 -3.52
N PRO A 176 7.98 -10.79 -3.85
CA PRO A 176 7.56 -9.79 -2.87
C PRO A 176 6.27 -10.18 -2.16
N SER A 177 6.10 -9.75 -0.90
CA SER A 177 4.89 -10.07 -0.14
C SER A 177 3.62 -9.55 -0.83
N ALA A 178 2.48 -10.19 -0.59
CA ALA A 178 1.19 -9.79 -1.15
C ALA A 178 0.86 -8.31 -0.85
N HIS A 179 1.24 -7.80 0.33
CA HIS A 179 1.11 -6.38 0.66
C HIS A 179 1.95 -5.47 -0.24
N THR A 180 3.18 -5.87 -0.55
CA THR A 180 4.08 -5.11 -1.44
C THR A 180 3.54 -5.09 -2.87
N LEU A 181 3.07 -6.23 -3.36
CA LEU A 181 2.46 -6.35 -4.68
C LEU A 181 1.16 -5.53 -4.79
N ASN A 182 0.29 -5.61 -3.77
CA ASN A 182 -0.94 -4.81 -3.71
C ASN A 182 -0.63 -3.30 -3.70
N LYS A 183 0.43 -2.86 -3.00
CA LYS A 183 0.85 -1.45 -3.06
C LYS A 183 1.22 -1.01 -4.47
N HIS A 184 2.03 -1.78 -5.18
CA HIS A 184 2.36 -1.50 -6.59
C HIS A 184 1.10 -1.45 -7.46
N HIS A 185 0.21 -2.44 -7.32
CA HIS A 185 -1.06 -2.47 -8.03
C HIS A 185 -1.92 -1.22 -7.74
N GLN A 186 -2.05 -0.81 -6.48
CA GLN A 186 -2.79 0.39 -6.09
C GLN A 186 -2.18 1.69 -6.63
N ARG A 187 -0.84 1.82 -6.59
CA ARG A 187 -0.15 3.02 -7.09
C ARG A 187 -0.29 3.13 -8.62
N LEU A 188 -0.09 2.02 -9.34
CA LEU A 188 -0.29 1.99 -10.79
C LEU A 188 -1.76 2.24 -11.16
N GLY A 189 -2.70 1.61 -10.46
CA GLY A 189 -4.13 1.82 -10.67
C GLY A 189 -4.56 3.28 -10.44
N ALA A 190 -4.01 3.95 -9.42
CA ALA A 190 -4.28 5.36 -9.17
C ALA A 190 -3.78 6.27 -10.30
N PHE A 191 -2.59 6.00 -10.84
CA PHE A 191 -2.05 6.70 -12.00
C PHE A 191 -2.90 6.48 -13.25
N LEU A 192 -3.22 5.23 -13.59
CA LEU A 192 -4.02 4.90 -14.76
C LEU A 192 -5.45 5.47 -14.67
N ASN A 193 -6.05 5.49 -13.48
CA ASN A 193 -7.32 6.17 -13.26
C ASN A 193 -7.21 7.69 -13.43
N ALA A 194 -6.09 8.30 -13.03
CA ALA A 194 -5.88 9.73 -13.26
C ALA A 194 -5.82 10.03 -14.77
N LEU A 195 -5.14 9.20 -15.56
CA LEU A 195 -5.13 9.34 -17.02
C LEU A 195 -6.52 9.19 -17.64
N VAL A 196 -7.33 8.25 -17.14
CA VAL A 196 -8.73 8.10 -17.58
C VAL A 196 -9.57 9.33 -17.22
N ASN A 197 -9.41 9.85 -16.01
CA ASN A 197 -10.15 11.04 -15.56
C ASN A 197 -9.73 12.33 -16.26
N SER A 198 -8.57 12.32 -16.93
CA SER A 198 -8.07 13.41 -17.77
C SER A 198 -8.30 13.14 -19.26
N ASP A 199 -9.15 12.17 -19.61
CA ASP A 199 -9.49 11.78 -20.98
C ASP A 199 -8.30 11.32 -21.86
N LEU A 200 -7.13 11.04 -21.25
CA LEU A 200 -5.94 10.53 -21.94
C LEU A 200 -5.99 9.01 -22.17
N LEU A 201 -6.89 8.32 -21.47
CA LEU A 201 -7.14 6.89 -21.63
C LEU A 201 -8.64 6.60 -21.61
N GLY A 202 -9.14 5.84 -22.58
CA GLY A 202 -10.56 5.47 -22.59
C GLY A 202 -10.97 4.50 -21.47
N ARG A 203 -10.03 3.72 -20.91
CA ARG A 203 -10.28 2.84 -19.77
C ARG A 203 -8.99 2.49 -19.03
N ASN A 204 -9.11 2.12 -17.76
CA ASN A 204 -7.98 1.63 -16.98
C ASN A 204 -7.58 0.22 -17.45
N PRO A 205 -6.38 0.01 -18.02
CA PRO A 205 -5.93 -1.29 -18.52
C PRO A 205 -5.61 -2.32 -17.43
N LEU A 206 -5.49 -1.87 -16.18
CA LEU A 206 -5.33 -2.73 -15.01
C LEU A 206 -6.66 -3.35 -14.56
N LYS A 207 -7.79 -2.70 -14.90
CA LYS A 207 -9.13 -3.16 -14.51
C LYS A 207 -9.49 -4.44 -15.26
N GLY A 208 -9.78 -5.52 -14.52
CA GLY A 208 -10.16 -6.81 -15.08
C GLY A 208 -8.99 -7.76 -15.35
N LEU A 209 -7.75 -7.33 -15.10
CA LEU A 209 -6.64 -8.27 -14.98
C LEU A 209 -6.83 -9.04 -13.67
N LYS A 210 -7.22 -10.32 -13.78
CA LYS A 210 -7.03 -11.26 -12.67
C LYS A 210 -5.53 -11.38 -12.51
N ALA A 211 -5.01 -10.89 -11.40
CA ALA A 211 -3.59 -11.08 -11.12
C ALA A 211 -3.37 -12.57 -10.90
N ASP A 212 -2.44 -13.18 -11.64
CA ASP A 212 -1.83 -14.46 -11.27
C ASP A 212 -0.92 -14.33 -10.03
N LEU A 213 -1.08 -13.22 -9.29
CA LEU A 213 -0.40 -12.88 -8.05
C LEU A 213 -1.47 -12.69 -6.98
N ASP A 214 -1.30 -13.42 -5.88
CA ASP A 214 -2.05 -13.11 -4.69
C ASP A 214 -1.63 -11.73 -4.17
N THR A 215 -2.59 -10.80 -4.20
CA THR A 215 -2.47 -9.45 -3.63
C THR A 215 -3.32 -9.32 -2.38
N SER A 216 -3.91 -10.42 -1.89
CA SER A 216 -4.66 -10.44 -0.64
C SER A 216 -3.74 -10.07 0.51
N THR A 217 -4.15 -9.05 1.25
CA THR A 217 -3.40 -8.57 2.42
C THR A 217 -3.90 -9.20 3.72
N ASP A 218 -4.86 -10.12 3.64
CA ASP A 218 -5.58 -10.65 4.81
C ASP A 218 -4.64 -11.37 5.80
N LEU A 219 -3.48 -11.85 5.32
CA LEU A 219 -2.47 -12.52 6.13
C LEU A 219 -1.26 -11.61 6.52
N ASP A 220 -1.11 -10.42 5.93
CA ASP A 220 0.13 -9.61 6.00
C ASP A 220 -0.02 -8.35 6.89
N THR A 221 -1.10 -8.23 7.67
CA THR A 221 -1.38 -7.05 8.53
C THR A 221 -0.79 -7.14 9.94
N GLY A 222 -0.02 -8.19 10.24
CA GLY A 222 0.46 -8.53 11.58
C GLY A 222 -0.61 -9.22 12.43
N ARG A 223 -0.21 -9.78 13.57
CA ARG A 223 -1.09 -10.54 14.50
C ARG A 223 -1.07 -9.95 15.92
N PRO A 224 -2.06 -10.26 16.78
CA PRO A 224 -1.93 -9.99 18.21
C PRO A 224 -0.75 -10.75 18.83
N PHE A 225 -0.17 -10.17 19.89
CA PHE A 225 0.71 -10.91 20.81
C PHE A 225 -0.09 -12.01 21.53
N THR A 226 0.53 -13.16 21.74
CA THR A 226 -0.03 -14.21 22.61
C THR A 226 0.11 -13.82 24.08
N PRO A 227 -0.66 -14.44 25.00
CA PRO A 227 -0.47 -14.29 26.44
C PRO A 227 0.97 -14.48 26.91
N GLU A 228 1.67 -15.49 26.40
CA GLU A 228 3.06 -15.83 26.74
C GLU A 228 4.03 -14.77 26.24
N GLU A 229 3.81 -14.25 25.04
CA GLU A 229 4.61 -13.16 24.48
C GLU A 229 4.43 -11.87 25.28
N LEU A 230 3.19 -11.54 25.69
CA LEU A 230 2.93 -10.40 26.57
C LEU A 230 3.65 -10.57 27.92
N ALA A 231 3.56 -11.75 28.52
CA ALA A 231 4.26 -12.06 29.77
C ALA A 231 5.78 -11.91 29.61
N ALA A 232 6.35 -12.35 28.48
CA ALA A 232 7.77 -12.19 28.19
C ALA A 232 8.18 -10.72 27.95
N ILE A 233 7.34 -9.93 27.28
CA ILE A 233 7.54 -8.49 27.02
C ILE A 233 7.52 -7.68 28.32
N PHE A 234 6.65 -8.04 29.26
CA PHE A 234 6.47 -7.33 30.53
C PHE A 234 7.09 -8.07 31.72
N GLU A 235 8.01 -9.01 31.48
CA GLU A 235 8.75 -9.67 32.56
C GLU A 235 9.52 -8.60 33.37
N PRO A 236 9.30 -8.49 34.69
CA PRO A 236 9.77 -7.38 35.52
C PRO A 236 11.23 -7.00 35.33
N GLN A 237 12.15 -7.97 35.41
CA GLN A 237 13.58 -7.68 35.41
C GLN A 237 14.06 -7.23 34.03
N ARG A 238 13.67 -7.96 32.98
CA ARG A 238 14.03 -7.68 31.59
C ARG A 238 13.39 -6.39 31.10
N PHE A 239 12.10 -6.19 31.37
CA PHE A 239 11.40 -4.99 30.98
C PHE A 239 12.02 -3.77 31.66
N LYS A 240 12.23 -3.80 32.98
CA LYS A 240 12.86 -2.70 33.73
C LYS A 240 14.25 -2.36 33.20
N ALA A 241 15.09 -3.36 32.94
CA ALA A 241 16.45 -3.16 32.43
C ALA A 241 16.48 -2.47 31.05
N TRP A 242 15.50 -2.75 30.17
CA TRP A 242 15.41 -2.14 28.86
C TRP A 242 14.69 -0.77 28.89
N ALA A 243 13.56 -0.71 29.60
CA ALA A 243 12.62 0.41 29.62
C ALA A 243 13.14 1.61 30.41
N SER A 244 13.90 1.38 31.51
CA SER A 244 14.44 2.47 32.35
C SER A 244 15.41 3.39 31.60
N LYS A 245 15.89 2.98 30.42
CA LYS A 245 16.83 3.76 29.60
C LYS A 245 16.19 4.98 28.95
N ALA A 246 14.86 5.03 28.80
CA ALA A 246 14.17 6.20 28.27
C ALA A 246 12.67 6.18 28.61
N PRO A 247 12.05 7.34 28.91
CA PRO A 247 10.63 7.42 29.30
C PRO A 247 9.68 6.86 28.24
N HIS A 248 9.97 7.06 26.94
CA HIS A 248 9.14 6.52 25.86
C HIS A 248 9.20 5.00 25.73
N ARG A 249 10.26 4.34 26.21
CA ARG A 249 10.31 2.86 26.23
C ARG A 249 9.42 2.31 27.33
N TRP A 250 9.44 2.96 28.49
CA TRP A 250 8.59 2.59 29.62
C TRP A 250 7.12 2.90 29.33
N TRP A 251 6.78 4.18 29.32
CA TRP A 251 5.40 4.62 29.20
C TRP A 251 4.85 4.46 27.80
N GLY A 252 5.66 4.64 26.76
CA GLY A 252 5.18 4.42 25.40
C GLY A 252 4.75 2.98 25.16
N THR A 253 5.44 1.98 25.74
CA THR A 253 5.06 0.57 25.62
C THR A 253 3.79 0.25 26.43
N MET A 254 3.70 0.70 27.68
CA MET A 254 2.51 0.49 28.52
C MET A 254 1.27 1.16 27.92
N LEU A 255 1.39 2.41 27.47
CA LEU A 255 0.32 3.11 26.76
C LEU A 255 -0.06 2.40 25.47
N GLY A 256 0.91 1.82 24.75
CA GLY A 256 0.68 1.01 23.55
C GLY A 256 -0.32 -0.11 23.79
N LEU A 257 -0.07 -0.90 24.84
CA LEU A 257 -0.92 -2.03 25.24
C LEU A 257 -2.33 -1.58 25.64
N TYR A 258 -2.45 -0.59 26.53
CA TYR A 258 -3.72 -0.23 27.15
C TYR A 258 -4.57 0.78 26.36
N THR A 259 -4.04 1.38 25.29
CA THR A 259 -4.80 2.31 24.45
C THR A 259 -5.03 1.79 23.03
N GLY A 260 -4.24 0.81 22.58
CA GLY A 260 -4.19 0.37 21.18
C GLY A 260 -3.84 1.49 20.19
N ALA A 261 -3.30 2.61 20.68
CA ALA A 261 -2.99 3.78 19.86
C ALA A 261 -1.85 3.49 18.89
N ARG A 262 -1.83 4.19 17.76
CA ARG A 262 -0.72 4.04 16.81
C ARG A 262 0.56 4.56 17.46
N VAL A 263 1.71 3.96 17.14
CA VAL A 263 3.00 4.34 17.74
C VAL A 263 3.30 5.85 17.63
N ASN A 264 2.91 6.47 16.51
CA ASN A 264 3.08 7.92 16.33
C ASN A 264 2.07 8.74 17.16
N GLU A 265 0.86 8.24 17.39
CA GLU A 265 -0.13 8.89 18.26
C GLU A 265 0.42 8.98 19.69
N ILE A 266 1.09 7.92 20.18
CA ILE A 266 1.75 7.90 21.50
C ILE A 266 2.99 8.77 21.54
N ALA A 267 3.86 8.63 20.55
CA ALA A 267 5.15 9.32 20.52
C ALA A 267 5.04 10.86 20.45
N GLN A 268 3.91 11.39 20.02
CA GLN A 268 3.70 12.83 19.81
C GLN A 268 2.81 13.49 20.87
N ILE A 269 2.43 12.77 21.93
CA ILE A 269 1.55 13.27 23.00
C ILE A 269 2.15 14.53 23.63
N TYR A 270 1.33 15.58 23.74
CA TYR A 270 1.61 16.73 24.59
C TYR A 270 1.16 16.46 26.01
N LEU A 271 1.79 17.11 26.98
CA LEU A 271 1.36 17.01 28.39
C LEU A 271 -0.07 17.52 28.56
N ASP A 272 -0.44 18.58 27.84
CA ASP A 272 -1.79 19.13 27.81
C ASP A 272 -2.84 18.22 27.16
N ASP A 273 -2.43 17.13 26.48
CA ASP A 273 -3.37 16.14 25.94
C ASP A 273 -3.84 15.17 27.04
N VAL A 274 -3.14 15.10 28.19
CA VAL A 274 -3.57 14.31 29.35
C VAL A 274 -4.49 15.16 30.21
N ARG A 275 -5.77 14.78 30.28
CA ARG A 275 -6.80 15.58 30.97
C ARG A 275 -7.77 14.69 31.71
N GLU A 276 -8.37 15.28 32.74
CA GLU A 276 -9.56 14.76 33.37
C GLU A 276 -10.81 15.31 32.69
N VAL A 277 -11.72 14.42 32.31
CA VAL A 277 -13.01 14.77 31.71
C VAL A 277 -14.08 14.05 32.51
N SER A 278 -14.99 14.80 33.15
CA SER A 278 -16.08 14.23 33.96
C SER A 278 -15.60 13.21 35.01
N GLY A 279 -14.51 13.51 35.72
CA GLY A 279 -13.94 12.62 36.74
C GLY A 279 -13.07 11.48 36.19
N VAL A 280 -12.86 11.40 34.87
CA VAL A 280 -12.09 10.33 34.23
C VAL A 280 -10.83 10.89 33.59
N TRP A 281 -9.67 10.45 34.07
CA TRP A 281 -8.40 10.74 33.42
C TRP A 281 -8.25 9.97 32.10
N GLY A 282 -7.72 10.64 31.09
CA GLY A 282 -7.49 10.07 29.77
C GLY A 282 -6.58 10.91 28.90
N ILE A 283 -6.38 10.46 27.67
CA ILE A 283 -5.51 11.09 26.68
C ILE A 283 -6.32 11.47 25.45
N PHE A 284 -6.25 12.74 25.06
CA PHE A 284 -6.72 13.21 23.77
C PHE A 284 -5.74 12.84 22.65
N LEU A 285 -6.14 11.91 21.80
CA LEU A 285 -5.36 11.51 20.62
C LEU A 285 -5.88 12.29 19.42
N TRP A 286 -5.28 13.45 19.16
CA TRP A 286 -5.70 14.39 18.13
C TRP A 286 -4.52 15.20 17.58
N LYS A 287 -4.82 16.33 16.94
CA LYS A 287 -3.84 17.29 16.47
C LYS A 287 -4.13 18.65 17.13
N SER A 288 -3.67 18.83 18.36
CA SER A 288 -3.74 20.08 19.12
C SER A 288 -2.49 20.94 18.95
N GLY A 289 -1.33 20.31 18.78
CA GLY A 289 -0.02 20.97 18.76
C GLY A 289 0.71 20.93 17.42
N ARG A 290 1.77 21.75 17.31
CA ARG A 290 2.70 21.74 16.18
C ARG A 290 3.35 20.36 16.05
N GLY A 291 3.54 19.87 14.82
CA GLY A 291 4.22 18.60 14.56
C GLY A 291 3.38 17.34 14.78
N GLN A 292 2.21 17.41 15.42
CA GLN A 292 1.32 16.26 15.53
C GLN A 292 0.67 15.89 14.18
N LYS A 293 0.50 14.59 13.97
CA LYS A 293 -0.17 14.02 12.80
C LYS A 293 -1.13 12.91 13.21
N ILE A 294 -2.32 12.96 12.63
CA ILE A 294 -3.32 11.89 12.70
C ILE A 294 -3.46 11.23 11.33
N LYS A 295 -3.61 9.90 11.30
CA LYS A 295 -3.67 9.15 10.03
C LYS A 295 -5.01 9.35 9.31
N ASN A 296 -6.10 9.42 10.07
CA ASN A 296 -7.47 9.53 9.55
C ASN A 296 -8.33 10.32 10.53
N LYS A 297 -9.49 10.82 10.08
CA LYS A 297 -10.43 11.54 10.96
C LYS A 297 -10.93 10.69 12.14
N SER A 298 -11.09 9.38 11.95
CA SER A 298 -11.45 8.43 13.01
C SER A 298 -10.38 8.26 14.10
N SER A 299 -9.15 8.76 13.90
CA SER A 299 -8.12 8.77 14.95
C SER A 299 -8.45 9.73 16.09
N ILE A 300 -9.22 10.80 15.83
CA ILE A 300 -9.50 11.85 16.81
C ILE A 300 -10.43 11.30 17.89
N ARG A 301 -9.90 11.12 19.11
CA ARG A 301 -10.64 10.52 20.23
C ARG A 301 -10.03 10.85 21.59
N PHE A 302 -10.82 10.66 22.63
CA PHE A 302 -10.36 10.63 24.02
C PHE A 302 -10.37 9.18 24.50
N VAL A 303 -9.20 8.70 24.94
CA VAL A 303 -9.03 7.34 25.46
C VAL A 303 -8.84 7.43 26.98
N PRO A 304 -9.75 6.87 27.80
CA PRO A 304 -9.54 6.80 29.24
C PRO A 304 -8.25 6.06 29.60
N LEU A 305 -7.63 6.43 30.71
CA LEU A 305 -6.53 5.67 31.28
C LEU A 305 -7.10 4.41 31.95
N ALA A 306 -6.60 3.25 31.55
CA ALA A 306 -6.90 2.00 32.24
C ALA A 306 -6.33 2.01 33.66
N GLN A 307 -7.02 1.39 34.61
CA GLN A 307 -6.63 1.35 36.02
C GLN A 307 -5.17 0.89 36.24
N PRO A 308 -4.65 -0.14 35.53
CA PRO A 308 -3.25 -0.53 35.69
C PRO A 308 -2.23 0.58 35.39
N LEU A 309 -2.55 1.52 34.48
CA LEU A 309 -1.68 2.68 34.20
C LEU A 309 -1.68 3.68 35.36
N LEU A 310 -2.85 3.90 35.98
CA LEU A 310 -2.98 4.77 37.14
C LEU A 310 -2.22 4.17 38.33
N ASP A 311 -2.40 2.87 38.59
CA ASP A 311 -1.72 2.14 39.67
C ASP A 311 -0.19 2.10 39.47
N ALA A 312 0.26 2.01 38.21
CA ALA A 312 1.68 2.07 37.85
C ALA A 312 2.28 3.47 38.03
N GLY A 313 1.47 4.50 38.29
CA GLY A 313 1.94 5.85 38.59
C GLY A 313 2.10 6.78 37.39
N PHE A 314 1.24 6.63 36.36
CA PHE A 314 1.34 7.44 35.14
C PHE A 314 1.15 8.93 35.39
N LEU A 315 0.22 9.32 36.28
CA LEU A 315 -0.01 10.73 36.58
C LEU A 315 1.18 11.37 37.30
N GLN A 316 1.88 10.63 38.17
CA GLN A 316 3.13 11.10 38.79
C GLN A 316 4.21 11.36 37.73
N PHE A 317 4.34 10.47 36.74
CA PHE A 317 5.24 10.70 35.62
C PHE A 317 4.86 11.95 34.80
N VAL A 318 3.57 12.20 34.59
CA VAL A 318 3.10 13.42 33.89
C VAL A 318 3.52 14.67 34.65
N GLU A 319 3.43 14.68 35.98
CA GLU A 319 3.87 15.82 36.79
C GLU A 319 5.41 16.01 36.73
N ASP A 320 6.19 14.94 36.78
CA ASP A 320 7.65 15.01 36.59
C ASP A 320 8.02 15.57 35.20
N MET A 321 7.25 15.23 34.17
CA MET A 321 7.43 15.80 32.84
C MET A 321 7.01 17.27 32.78
N LYS A 322 5.93 17.69 33.45
CA LYS A 322 5.56 19.11 33.52
C LYS A 322 6.66 19.94 34.20
N ALA A 323 7.26 19.41 35.27
CA ALA A 323 8.35 20.06 35.98
C ALA A 323 9.61 20.26 35.11
N CYS A 324 9.79 19.49 34.03
CA CYS A 324 10.91 19.70 33.09
C CYS A 324 10.70 20.88 32.12
N GLY A 325 9.48 21.45 32.06
CA GLY A 325 9.15 22.61 31.22
C GLY A 325 9.00 22.33 29.73
N HIS A 326 9.15 21.07 29.28
CA HIS A 326 8.96 20.70 27.89
C HIS A 326 7.49 20.33 27.61
N PRO A 327 6.86 20.84 26.53
CA PRO A 327 5.42 20.63 26.31
C PRO A 327 5.04 19.20 25.86
N ARG A 328 6.01 18.44 25.33
CA ARG A 328 5.83 17.03 24.93
C ARG A 328 6.12 16.07 26.07
N MET A 329 5.37 14.98 26.10
CA MET A 329 5.59 13.84 27.01
C MET A 329 6.88 13.06 26.72
N PHE A 330 7.28 12.98 25.44
CA PHE A 330 8.47 12.24 25.01
C PHE A 330 9.43 13.12 24.21
N PRO A 331 10.09 14.10 24.85
CA PRO A 331 10.97 15.05 24.16
C PRO A 331 12.21 14.40 23.55
N HIS A 332 12.60 13.20 24.00
CA HIS A 332 13.76 12.46 23.45
C HIS A 332 13.50 11.87 22.06
N LEU A 333 12.25 11.81 21.62
CA LEU A 333 11.90 11.27 20.32
C LEU A 333 12.09 12.36 19.26
N PRO A 334 12.98 12.17 18.26
CA PRO A 334 13.08 13.12 17.17
C PRO A 334 11.88 12.95 16.24
N ALA A 335 11.31 14.08 15.82
CA ALA A 335 10.63 14.09 14.54
C ALA A 335 11.65 13.67 13.48
N GLY A 336 11.32 12.68 12.64
CA GLY A 336 12.22 12.33 11.56
C GLY A 336 12.56 13.58 10.73
N THR A 337 13.84 13.90 10.56
CA THR A 337 14.32 15.02 9.75
C THR A 337 14.96 14.52 8.45
N ARG A 338 14.96 15.39 7.44
CA ARG A 338 15.75 15.26 6.20
C ARG A 338 17.18 15.77 6.48
N LYS A 339 18.09 15.60 5.51
CA LYS A 339 19.47 16.10 5.61
C LYS A 339 19.54 17.63 5.78
N ASP A 340 18.54 18.33 5.26
CA ASP A 340 18.37 19.80 5.37
C ASP A 340 17.75 20.26 6.69
N GLY A 341 17.52 19.35 7.65
CA GLY A 341 16.92 19.66 8.95
C GLY A 341 15.39 19.77 8.96
N THR A 342 14.72 19.75 7.81
CA THR A 342 13.25 19.81 7.73
C THR A 342 12.60 18.49 8.14
N PRO A 343 11.35 18.47 8.66
CA PRO A 343 10.66 17.22 8.96
C PRO A 343 10.49 16.34 7.71
N ASN A 344 11.05 15.13 7.74
CA ASN A 344 10.93 14.14 6.66
C ASN A 344 9.55 13.48 6.56
N GLY A 345 8.62 13.88 7.43
CA GLY A 345 7.24 13.44 7.42
C GLY A 345 6.95 12.16 8.20
N LYS A 346 7.98 11.44 8.70
CA LYS A 346 7.84 10.14 9.40
C LYS A 346 7.34 10.23 10.85
N GLY A 347 7.15 11.45 11.37
CA GLY A 347 6.68 11.69 12.73
C GLY A 347 7.68 11.30 13.81
N TYR A 348 7.20 11.18 15.05
CA TYR A 348 7.97 10.90 16.27
C TYR A 348 8.04 9.40 16.59
N GLY A 349 7.13 8.58 16.02
CA GLY A 349 6.99 7.17 16.37
C GLY A 349 8.11 6.24 15.90
N ARG A 350 8.96 6.67 14.96
CA ARG A 350 9.97 5.80 14.31
C ARG A 350 10.97 5.22 15.31
N GLN A 351 11.50 6.05 16.22
CA GLN A 351 12.52 5.59 17.15
C GLN A 351 11.94 4.63 18.20
N LEU A 352 10.76 4.94 18.75
CA LEU A 352 10.03 4.05 19.65
C LEU A 352 9.74 2.71 18.97
N SER A 353 9.17 2.71 17.75
CA SER A 353 8.89 1.49 17.01
C SER A 353 10.13 0.64 16.74
N ARG A 354 11.27 1.28 16.41
CA ARG A 354 12.53 0.56 16.17
C ARG A 354 13.11 -0.04 17.45
N GLN A 355 13.10 0.72 18.55
CA GLN A 355 13.63 0.26 19.84
C GLN A 355 12.78 -0.87 20.42
N PHE A 356 11.45 -0.76 20.33
CA PHE A 356 10.54 -1.83 20.71
C PHE A 356 10.69 -3.05 19.80
N GLY A 357 10.76 -2.87 18.48
CA GLY A 357 11.00 -3.96 17.53
C GLY A 357 12.31 -4.73 17.78
N ALA A 358 13.38 -4.02 18.16
CA ALA A 358 14.64 -4.66 18.55
C ALA A 358 14.53 -5.41 19.89
N TYR A 359 13.75 -4.88 20.84
CA TYR A 359 13.50 -5.51 22.13
C TYR A 359 12.75 -6.83 21.97
N VAL A 360 11.59 -6.83 21.29
CA VAL A 360 10.79 -8.05 21.09
C VAL A 360 11.55 -9.10 20.27
N LYS A 361 12.33 -8.69 19.27
CA LYS A 361 13.22 -9.59 18.53
C LYS A 361 14.25 -10.26 19.46
N GLY A 362 14.78 -9.52 20.43
CA GLY A 362 15.70 -10.05 21.44
C GLY A 362 15.05 -11.07 22.38
N LEU A 363 13.71 -11.11 22.46
CA LEU A 363 12.94 -12.10 23.21
C LEU A 363 12.62 -13.37 22.39
N GLY A 364 13.07 -13.45 21.14
CA GLY A 364 12.73 -14.57 20.25
C GLY A 364 11.35 -14.47 19.60
N ILE A 365 10.65 -13.34 19.75
CA ILE A 365 9.34 -13.11 19.14
C ILE A 365 9.53 -12.83 17.64
N GLU A 366 8.86 -13.61 16.79
CA GLU A 366 9.05 -13.64 15.33
C GLU A 366 8.60 -12.36 14.58
N LYS A 367 8.85 -12.33 13.26
CA LYS A 367 8.48 -11.20 12.38
C LYS A 367 6.95 -11.08 12.26
N GLY A 368 6.44 -9.85 12.25
CA GLY A 368 5.00 -9.54 12.12
C GLY A 368 4.37 -8.92 13.37
N THR A 369 5.10 -8.89 14.49
CA THR A 369 4.66 -8.36 15.79
C THR A 369 5.44 -7.10 16.18
N GLY A 370 5.29 -6.04 15.39
CA GLY A 370 5.80 -4.72 15.74
C GLY A 370 4.94 -4.04 16.82
N PHE A 371 5.21 -2.76 17.10
CA PHE A 371 4.40 -1.97 18.06
C PHE A 371 2.89 -1.99 17.76
N HIS A 372 2.50 -2.17 16.48
CA HIS A 372 1.09 -2.26 16.08
C HIS A 372 0.38 -3.50 16.63
N ALA A 373 1.11 -4.57 16.99
CA ALA A 373 0.53 -5.78 17.54
C ALA A 373 -0.21 -5.53 18.86
N PHE A 374 0.15 -4.51 19.64
CA PHE A 374 -0.63 -4.12 20.82
C PHE A 374 -2.07 -3.74 20.49
N ARG A 375 -2.29 -3.07 19.35
CA ARG A 375 -3.64 -2.71 18.90
C ARG A 375 -4.44 -3.95 18.50
N HIS A 376 -3.79 -4.91 17.84
CA HIS A 376 -4.39 -6.20 17.51
C HIS A 376 -4.73 -6.96 18.78
N THR A 377 -3.80 -7.07 19.73
CA THR A 377 -4.01 -7.69 21.04
C THR A 377 -5.21 -7.09 21.76
N LEU A 378 -5.27 -5.76 21.91
CA LEU A 378 -6.39 -5.11 22.57
C LEU A 378 -7.72 -5.39 21.84
N SER A 379 -7.72 -5.35 20.51
CA SER A 379 -8.94 -5.60 19.73
C SER A 379 -9.40 -7.06 19.83
N THR A 380 -8.47 -8.01 19.73
CA THR A 380 -8.73 -9.44 19.80
C THR A 380 -9.24 -9.84 21.19
N MET A 381 -8.55 -9.46 22.26
CA MET A 381 -8.95 -9.84 23.62
C MET A 381 -10.31 -9.24 24.02
N LEU A 382 -10.59 -7.99 23.59
CA LEU A 382 -11.90 -7.39 23.82
C LEU A 382 -13.01 -8.09 23.02
N ALA A 383 -12.73 -8.48 21.78
CA ALA A 383 -13.69 -9.23 20.96
C ALA A 383 -13.98 -10.61 21.56
N GLU A 384 -12.97 -11.30 22.08
CA GLU A 384 -13.09 -12.61 22.73
C GLU A 384 -13.99 -12.58 23.98
N VAL A 385 -14.01 -11.47 24.71
CA VAL A 385 -14.93 -11.26 25.85
C VAL A 385 -16.25 -10.60 25.45
N GLY A 386 -16.59 -10.63 24.16
CA GLY A 386 -17.89 -10.22 23.63
C GLY A 386 -18.11 -8.71 23.51
N VAL A 387 -17.05 -7.89 23.50
CA VAL A 387 -17.21 -6.44 23.27
C VAL A 387 -17.52 -6.18 21.79
N PRO A 388 -18.59 -5.40 21.47
CA PRO A 388 -18.92 -5.06 20.10
C PRO A 388 -17.78 -4.32 19.37
N SER A 389 -17.57 -4.62 18.08
CA SER A 389 -16.50 -4.00 17.28
C SER A 389 -16.61 -2.47 17.21
N ALA A 390 -17.81 -1.91 17.29
CA ALA A 390 -18.02 -0.47 17.35
C ALA A 390 -17.41 0.17 18.61
N ASP A 391 -17.48 -0.52 19.75
CA ASP A 391 -16.94 -0.05 21.03
C ASP A 391 -15.42 -0.17 21.06
N ILE A 392 -14.89 -1.28 20.55
CA ILE A 392 -13.45 -1.47 20.32
C ILE A 392 -12.92 -0.38 19.37
N ALA A 393 -13.68 -0.04 18.32
CA ALA A 393 -13.32 1.01 17.38
C ALA A 393 -13.30 2.40 18.02
N MET A 394 -14.13 2.68 19.05
CA MET A 394 -14.06 3.94 19.81
C MET A 394 -12.77 4.08 20.63
N ILE A 395 -12.24 2.97 21.17
CA ILE A 395 -10.95 2.98 21.89
C ILE A 395 -9.78 3.07 20.92
N THR A 396 -9.82 2.26 19.86
CA THR A 396 -8.69 2.13 18.94
C THR A 396 -8.68 3.24 17.89
N GLY A 397 -9.80 3.83 17.50
CA GLY A 397 -9.88 4.83 16.42
C GLY A 397 -9.90 4.21 15.02
N HIS A 398 -10.48 3.01 14.89
CA HIS A 398 -10.84 2.43 13.60
C HIS A 398 -12.08 3.14 13.03
N ALA A 399 -12.15 3.28 11.71
CA ALA A 399 -13.37 3.74 11.06
C ALA A 399 -14.40 2.60 11.10
N VAL A 400 -15.57 2.87 11.67
CA VAL A 400 -16.71 1.96 11.58
C VAL A 400 -17.36 2.22 10.22
N ARG A 401 -17.46 1.20 9.36
CA ARG A 401 -18.34 1.29 8.19
C ARG A 401 -19.76 1.32 8.72
N SER A 402 -20.48 2.41 8.49
CA SER A 402 -21.91 2.50 8.76
C SER A 402 -22.63 2.56 7.41
N ASP A 403 -23.77 1.87 7.31
CA ASP A 403 -24.63 1.87 6.13
C ASP A 403 -25.43 3.18 5.97
N ALA A 404 -25.19 4.17 6.84
CA ALA A 404 -25.79 5.50 6.81
C ALA A 404 -24.70 6.57 6.62
N PRO A 405 -24.54 7.17 5.42
CA PRO A 405 -23.40 8.02 5.11
C PRO A 405 -23.30 9.36 5.86
N VAL A 406 -24.25 9.73 6.73
CA VAL A 406 -24.34 11.09 7.29
C VAL A 406 -24.92 11.16 8.70
N LEU A 407 -24.40 10.40 9.67
CA LEU A 407 -24.68 10.69 11.09
C LEU A 407 -23.39 10.85 11.91
N GLU A 408 -23.28 12.06 12.49
CA GLU A 408 -22.32 12.56 13.48
C GLU A 408 -20.85 12.72 13.05
N LYS A 409 -20.61 13.71 12.19
CA LYS A 409 -19.29 14.34 12.02
C LYS A 409 -18.89 15.06 13.31
N HIS A 410 -17.93 14.46 14.02
CA HIS A 410 -16.83 15.02 14.82
C HIS A 410 -17.12 16.18 15.80
N TYR A 411 -16.62 16.03 17.03
CA TYR A 411 -16.82 16.79 18.29
C TYR A 411 -17.86 16.19 19.24
N ILE A 412 -18.97 15.69 18.71
CA ILE A 412 -20.12 15.32 19.52
C ILE A 412 -19.86 14.10 20.44
N HIS A 413 -18.87 13.22 20.17
CA HIS A 413 -18.62 12.00 20.97
C HIS A 413 -17.39 12.02 21.88
N ILE A 414 -16.52 13.03 21.83
CA ILE A 414 -15.24 12.91 22.53
C ILE A 414 -15.41 13.05 24.04
N ALA A 415 -16.36 13.89 24.47
CA ALA A 415 -16.69 14.16 25.87
C ALA A 415 -18.16 13.88 26.23
N LYS A 416 -18.93 13.20 25.36
CA LYS A 416 -20.30 12.76 25.72
C LYS A 416 -20.19 11.76 26.87
N PRO A 417 -20.79 12.01 28.05
CA PRO A 417 -20.64 11.14 29.22
C PRO A 417 -20.98 9.67 28.94
N THR A 418 -22.03 9.41 28.15
CA THR A 418 -22.45 8.05 27.80
C THR A 418 -21.38 7.29 27.01
N THR A 419 -20.77 7.93 26.01
CA THR A 419 -19.67 7.31 25.25
C THR A 419 -18.37 7.20 26.05
N LEU A 420 -18.15 8.11 27.01
CA LEU A 420 -17.00 8.07 27.90
C LEU A 420 -17.09 6.88 28.86
N LEU A 421 -18.22 6.73 29.56
CA LEU A 421 -18.48 5.59 30.45
C LEU A 421 -18.35 4.27 29.71
N LYS A 422 -18.93 4.16 28.50
CA LYS A 422 -18.81 2.97 27.67
C LYS A 422 -17.35 2.62 27.33
N ARG A 423 -16.50 3.63 27.09
CA ARG A 423 -15.06 3.42 26.88
C ARG A 423 -14.35 2.95 28.15
N VAL A 424 -14.69 3.51 29.31
CA VAL A 424 -14.17 3.08 30.61
C VAL A 424 -14.55 1.62 30.89
N GLU A 425 -15.83 1.28 30.75
CA GLU A 425 -16.34 -0.09 30.90
C GLU A 425 -15.70 -1.07 29.92
N THR A 426 -15.48 -0.64 28.67
CA THR A 426 -14.77 -1.44 27.67
C THR A 426 -13.34 -1.74 28.10
N LEU A 427 -12.59 -0.72 28.55
CA LEU A 427 -11.21 -0.91 29.02
C LEU A 427 -11.14 -1.74 30.31
N ALA A 428 -12.14 -1.66 31.18
CA ALA A 428 -12.21 -2.50 32.39
C ALA A 428 -12.32 -4.00 32.07
N LYS A 429 -12.85 -4.36 30.88
CA LYS A 429 -12.89 -5.74 30.38
C LYS A 429 -11.56 -6.21 29.76
N PHE A 430 -10.62 -5.30 29.52
CA PHE A 430 -9.31 -5.65 28.98
C PHE A 430 -8.35 -6.05 30.10
N THR A 431 -8.22 -7.36 30.31
CA THR A 431 -7.38 -7.94 31.38
C THR A 431 -6.23 -8.78 30.81
N PRO A 432 -5.21 -8.15 30.17
CA PRO A 432 -4.02 -8.89 29.72
C PRO A 432 -3.25 -9.47 30.92
N PRO A 433 -2.58 -10.63 30.77
CA PRO A 433 -1.84 -11.29 31.85
C PRO A 433 -0.48 -10.62 32.08
N VAL A 434 -0.49 -9.31 32.36
CA VAL A 434 0.70 -8.50 32.58
C VAL A 434 0.55 -7.70 33.88
N ARG A 435 1.65 -7.59 34.61
CA ARG A 435 1.75 -6.69 35.75
C ARG A 435 2.63 -5.52 35.35
N LEU A 436 2.13 -4.30 35.51
CA LEU A 436 2.92 -3.11 35.22
C LEU A 436 3.85 -2.78 36.39
N GLU A 437 5.11 -2.50 36.07
CA GLU A 437 6.08 -2.00 37.03
C GLU A 437 5.72 -0.59 37.50
N ARG A 438 5.79 -0.37 38.82
CA ARG A 438 5.45 0.93 39.41
C ARG A 438 6.56 1.95 39.13
N TYR A 439 6.15 3.12 38.67
CA TYR A 439 7.01 4.28 38.48
C TYR A 439 7.55 4.79 39.81
N GLN A 440 8.83 5.12 39.83
CA GLN A 440 9.46 5.80 40.95
C GLN A 440 9.61 7.29 40.59
N GLU A 441 9.24 8.16 41.53
CA GLU A 441 9.37 9.62 41.33
C GLU A 441 10.79 9.95 40.85
N ARG A 442 10.87 10.82 39.83
CA ARG A 442 12.13 11.25 39.20
C ARG A 442 12.97 10.13 38.59
N GLN A 443 12.42 8.93 38.33
CA GLN A 443 13.14 7.81 37.70
C GLN A 443 13.84 8.19 36.37
N PHE A 444 13.29 9.17 35.64
CA PHE A 444 13.85 9.65 34.37
C PHE A 444 14.55 11.02 34.46
N ALA A 445 14.77 11.58 35.65
CA ALA A 445 15.34 12.93 35.81
C ALA A 445 16.69 13.09 35.11
N GLN A 446 17.56 12.08 35.15
CA GLN A 446 18.84 12.12 34.42
C GLN A 446 18.65 12.14 32.90
N ALA A 447 17.72 11.32 32.37
CA ALA A 447 17.41 11.33 30.95
C ALA A 447 16.83 12.68 30.50
N LEU A 448 16.02 13.32 31.36
CA LEU A 448 15.36 14.60 31.09
C LEU A 448 16.32 15.80 31.16
N ARG A 449 17.46 15.69 31.86
CA ARG A 449 18.51 16.72 31.88
C ARG A 449 19.41 16.74 30.63
N SER A 450 19.25 15.78 29.71
CA SER A 450 20.08 15.68 28.51
C SER A 450 19.78 16.81 27.52
N ASN A 451 20.82 17.44 26.95
CA ASN A 451 20.73 18.50 25.93
C ASN A 451 20.15 18.06 24.56
N LYS A 452 19.61 16.84 24.44
CA LYS A 452 19.05 16.28 23.19
C LYS A 452 17.53 16.13 23.28
N LEU A 453 16.85 17.20 23.67
CA LEU A 453 15.40 17.30 23.60
C LEU A 453 14.98 17.84 22.23
N HIS A 454 13.90 17.31 21.70
CA HIS A 454 13.35 17.66 20.39
C HIS A 454 11.99 18.37 20.56
N PRO A 455 11.76 19.47 19.80
CA PRO A 455 10.54 20.27 19.88
C PRO A 455 9.28 19.55 19.35
#